data_AF-A0A2V8FRY8-F1
#
_entry.id   AF-A0A2V8FRY8-F1
#
_cell.length_a   1.000
_cell.length_b   1.000
_cell.length_c   1.000
_cell.angle_alpha   90.00
_cell.angle_beta   90.00
_cell.angle_gamma   90.00
#
_symmetry.space_group_name_H-M   'P 1'
#
loop_
_entity.id
_entity.type
_entity.pdbx_description
1 polymer ?
#
loop_
_entity_poly.entity_id
_entity_poly.type
_entity_poly.pdbx_seq_one_letter_code
_entity_poly.pdbx_strand_id
1 'polypeptide(L)'
;GPGEALGRRVRLDGRGEWLTVVGVVADIRQRRLDQEVQPMIYAPFQQDRSGFVRFVSFVARTATPASVAEGIRAEIRRAAPDLPIQSVVTMDEAVAASVAQPRFRMWLLVLFAMTATLIATCGIYGLMA
;
A
#
# COMPACT_ATOMS: atom_id res chain seq x y z
N GLY A 1 -19.35 -0.44 19.86
CA GLY A 1 -19.20 -1.51 18.83
C GLY A 1 -19.59 -1.01 17.43
N PRO A 2 -19.44 -1.78 16.33
CA PRO A 2 -19.71 -1.29 14.97
C PRO A 2 -21.12 -0.71 14.79
N GLY A 3 -22.13 -1.33 15.42
CA GLY A 3 -23.51 -0.82 15.41
C GLY A 3 -23.73 0.50 16.18
N GLU A 4 -22.80 0.86 17.06
CA GLU A 4 -22.88 2.06 17.90
C GLU A 4 -22.33 3.32 17.22
N ALA A 5 -21.51 3.12 16.18
CA ALA A 5 -20.92 4.20 15.40
C ALA A 5 -21.86 4.69 14.29
N LEU A 6 -22.79 3.86 13.82
CA LEU A 6 -23.77 4.23 12.80
C LEU A 6 -24.62 5.43 13.24
N GLY A 7 -24.80 6.41 12.35
CA GLY A 7 -25.55 7.64 12.61
C GLY A 7 -24.81 8.66 13.48
N ARG A 8 -23.68 8.31 14.09
CA ARG A 8 -22.87 9.29 14.82
C ARG A 8 -22.18 10.26 13.86
N ARG A 9 -21.81 11.42 14.38
CA ARG A 9 -21.13 12.46 13.63
C ARG A 9 -19.66 12.56 14.03
N VAL A 10 -18.80 12.74 13.04
CA VAL A 10 -17.36 12.91 13.19
C VAL A 10 -16.92 14.14 12.42
N ARG A 11 -15.89 14.82 12.93
CA ARG A 11 -15.28 15.97 12.29
C ARG A 11 -13.77 15.76 12.26
N LEU A 12 -13.18 15.87 11.08
CA LEU A 12 -11.77 15.61 10.84
C LEU A 12 -10.93 16.82 11.31
N ASP A 13 -9.95 16.61 12.19
CA ASP A 13 -9.01 17.65 12.67
C ASP A 13 -9.67 18.96 13.17
N GLY A 14 -10.92 18.89 13.63
CA GLY A 14 -11.69 20.06 14.03
C GLY A 14 -12.01 21.05 12.90
N ARG A 15 -11.69 20.71 11.65
CA ARG A 15 -11.89 21.52 10.45
C ARG A 15 -12.95 20.87 9.54
N GLY A 16 -13.68 21.68 8.78
CA GLY A 16 -14.72 21.21 7.86
C GLY A 16 -16.07 20.90 8.50
N GLU A 17 -16.99 20.39 7.67
CA GLU A 17 -18.35 20.04 8.07
C GLU A 17 -18.39 18.72 8.85
N TRP A 18 -19.42 18.58 9.68
CA TRP A 18 -19.69 17.32 10.39
C TRP A 18 -20.16 16.24 9.43
N LEU A 19 -19.43 15.12 9.38
CA LEU A 19 -19.76 13.95 8.59
C LEU A 19 -20.56 12.96 9.42
N THR A 20 -21.54 12.29 8.81
CA THR A 20 -22.34 11.24 9.47
C THR A 20 -21.84 9.87 9.05
N VAL A 21 -21.65 8.97 10.00
CA VAL A 21 -21.25 7.59 9.74
C VAL A 21 -22.44 6.83 9.18
N VAL A 22 -22.40 6.50 7.89
CA VAL A 22 -23.45 5.74 7.20
C VAL A 22 -23.18 4.23 7.15
N GLY A 23 -21.96 3.82 7.49
CA GLY A 23 -21.52 2.43 7.42
C GLY A 23 -20.22 2.22 8.20
N VAL A 24 -20.01 1.00 8.68
CA VAL A 24 -18.74 0.54 9.25
C VAL A 24 -18.33 -0.72 8.51
N VAL A 25 -17.11 -0.73 8.01
CA VAL A 25 -16.51 -1.87 7.30
C VAL A 25 -15.52 -2.58 8.22
N ALA A 26 -15.18 -3.83 7.88
CA ALA A 26 -14.15 -4.57 8.59
C ALA A 26 -12.78 -3.91 8.40
N ASP A 27 -11.87 -4.20 9.33
CA ASP A 27 -10.51 -3.65 9.32
C ASP A 27 -9.71 -4.06 8.08
N ILE A 28 -9.03 -3.10 7.47
CA ILE A 28 -8.19 -3.30 6.28
C ILE A 28 -6.76 -2.85 6.56
N ARG A 29 -5.80 -3.73 6.30
CA ARG A 29 -4.36 -3.43 6.39
C ARG A 29 -3.87 -2.71 5.14
N GLN A 30 -4.20 -1.41 5.02
CA GLN A 30 -3.94 -0.64 3.80
C GLN A 30 -2.48 -0.21 3.61
N ARG A 31 -1.72 0.05 4.68
CA ARG A 31 -0.30 0.47 4.55
C ARG A 31 0.66 -0.70 4.49
N ARG A 32 0.58 -1.62 5.45
CA ARG A 32 1.47 -2.77 5.56
C ARG A 32 0.77 -3.94 6.25
N LEU A 33 1.15 -5.14 5.84
CA LEU A 33 0.63 -6.39 6.41
C LEU A 33 1.09 -6.63 7.85
N ASP A 34 2.26 -6.09 8.22
CA ASP A 34 2.92 -6.29 9.51
C ASP A 34 2.65 -5.17 10.54
N GLN A 35 1.76 -4.22 10.23
CA GLN A 35 1.43 -3.10 11.13
C GLN A 35 0.00 -3.19 11.68
N GLU A 36 -0.22 -2.52 12.81
CA GLU A 36 -1.55 -2.28 13.35
C GLU A 36 -2.43 -1.53 12.36
N VAL A 37 -3.72 -1.85 12.38
CA VAL A 37 -4.73 -1.20 11.54
C VAL A 37 -4.88 0.24 12.03
N GLN A 38 -4.63 1.18 11.13
CA GLN A 38 -4.82 2.59 11.44
C GLN A 38 -6.26 3.03 11.15
N PRO A 39 -6.79 4.01 11.92
CA PRO A 39 -8.11 4.56 11.65
C PRO A 39 -8.23 5.07 10.21
N MET A 40 -9.30 4.68 9.52
CA MET A 40 -9.56 5.07 8.14
C MET A 40 -11.02 5.46 7.96
N ILE A 41 -11.25 6.51 7.17
CA ILE A 41 -12.57 6.99 6.81
C ILE A 41 -12.68 6.97 5.29
N TYR A 42 -13.76 6.37 4.79
CA TYR A 42 -14.15 6.45 3.40
C TYR A 42 -15.21 7.53 3.25
N ALA A 43 -14.93 8.53 2.41
CA ALA A 43 -15.86 9.60 2.07
C ALA A 43 -16.08 9.63 0.55
N PRO A 44 -17.30 9.94 0.07
CA PRO A 44 -17.55 10.11 -1.35
C PRO A 44 -16.68 11.23 -1.93
N PHE A 45 -15.96 10.93 -3.02
CA PHE A 45 -15.07 11.90 -3.67
C PHE A 45 -15.78 13.21 -4.03
N GLN A 46 -17.04 13.15 -4.50
CA GLN A 46 -17.82 14.33 -4.86
C GLN A 46 -18.23 15.21 -3.66
N GLN A 47 -18.17 14.67 -2.43
CA GLN A 47 -18.51 15.38 -1.21
C GLN A 47 -17.27 15.95 -0.50
N ASP A 48 -16.07 15.72 -1.02
CA ASP A 48 -14.85 16.27 -0.44
C ASP A 48 -14.73 17.78 -0.74
N ARG A 49 -15.37 18.58 0.12
CA ARG A 49 -15.21 20.04 0.13
C ARG A 49 -13.99 20.49 0.93
N SER A 50 -13.41 19.60 1.71
CA SER A 50 -12.31 19.88 2.64
C SER A 50 -10.92 19.78 2.01
N GLY A 51 -10.81 19.27 0.78
CA GLY A 51 -9.52 18.99 0.14
C GLY A 51 -8.78 17.82 0.81
N PHE A 52 -9.52 16.85 1.34
CA PHE A 52 -8.99 15.64 1.95
C PHE A 52 -8.29 14.76 0.90
N VAL A 53 -8.82 14.74 -0.31
CA VAL A 53 -8.29 13.98 -1.44
C VAL A 53 -7.10 14.74 -2.01
N ARG A 54 -5.91 14.27 -1.65
CA ARG A 54 -4.64 14.80 -2.18
C ARG A 54 -4.20 14.12 -3.47
N PHE A 55 -4.68 12.91 -3.70
CA PHE A 55 -4.26 12.06 -4.82
C PHE A 55 -5.44 11.24 -5.33
N VAL A 56 -5.47 11.03 -6.64
CA VAL A 56 -6.45 10.15 -7.31
C VAL A 56 -5.67 9.04 -8.00
N SER A 57 -6.14 7.81 -7.83
CA SER A 57 -5.58 6.63 -8.49
C SER A 57 -6.61 6.06 -9.45
N PHE A 58 -6.16 5.68 -10.65
CA PHE A 58 -6.99 5.01 -11.65
C PHE A 58 -6.54 3.56 -11.77
N VAL A 59 -7.51 2.66 -11.85
CA VAL A 59 -7.27 1.22 -12.05
C VAL A 59 -7.97 0.80 -13.33
N ALA A 60 -7.19 0.26 -14.27
CA ALA A 60 -7.70 -0.27 -15.53
C ALA A 60 -7.42 -1.79 -15.58
N ARG A 61 -8.42 -2.56 -16.04
CA ARG A 61 -8.26 -3.99 -16.30
C ARG A 61 -7.89 -4.19 -17.76
N THR A 62 -6.84 -4.96 -18.02
CA THR A 62 -6.36 -5.27 -19.37
C THR A 62 -5.65 -6.62 -19.39
N ALA A 63 -5.65 -7.28 -20.55
CA ALA A 63 -4.89 -8.53 -20.77
C ALA A 63 -3.40 -8.27 -21.01
N THR A 64 -3.01 -7.08 -21.46
CA THR A 64 -1.63 -6.73 -21.83
C THR A 64 -1.16 -5.41 -21.18
N PRO A 65 -0.94 -5.40 -19.84
CA PRO A 65 -0.68 -4.18 -19.07
C PRO A 65 0.47 -3.31 -19.61
N ALA A 66 1.60 -3.93 -19.98
CA ALA A 66 2.78 -3.22 -20.48
C ALA A 66 2.52 -2.48 -21.80
N SER A 67 1.70 -3.05 -22.69
CA SER A 67 1.39 -2.42 -23.99
C SER A 67 0.37 -1.29 -23.89
N VAL A 68 -0.46 -1.28 -22.85
CA VAL A 68 -1.56 -0.33 -22.69
C VAL A 68 -1.17 0.87 -21.82
N ALA A 69 -0.15 0.71 -20.96
CA ALA A 69 0.32 1.76 -20.06
C ALA A 69 0.68 3.08 -20.77
N GLU A 70 1.44 3.03 -21.86
CA GLU A 70 1.80 4.23 -22.63
C GLU A 70 0.60 4.89 -23.29
N GLY A 71 -0.33 4.08 -23.82
CA GLY A 71 -1.57 4.57 -24.43
C GLY A 71 -2.45 5.32 -23.42
N ILE A 72 -2.66 4.74 -22.24
CA ILE A 72 -3.38 5.40 -21.15
C ILE A 72 -2.68 6.70 -20.75
N ARG A 73 -1.35 6.68 -20.62
CA ARG A 73 -0.58 7.88 -20.26
C ARG A 73 -0.73 8.98 -21.31
N ALA A 74 -0.73 8.64 -22.60
CA ALA A 74 -0.92 9.60 -23.68
C ALA A 74 -2.31 10.24 -23.64
N GLU A 75 -3.37 9.46 -23.42
CA GLU A 75 -4.73 9.97 -23.32
C GLU A 75 -4.95 10.84 -22.07
N ILE A 76 -4.39 10.46 -20.92
CA ILE A 76 -4.45 11.30 -19.72
C ILE A 76 -3.75 12.66 -19.96
N ARG A 77 -2.57 12.66 -20.57
CA ARG A 77 -1.86 13.91 -20.91
C ARG A 77 -2.64 14.79 -21.89
N ARG A 78 -3.38 14.19 -22.83
CA ARG A 78 -4.24 14.94 -23.77
C ARG A 78 -5.43 15.56 -23.06
N ALA A 79 -6.08 14.81 -22.18
CA ALA A 79 -7.26 15.28 -21.45
C ALA A 79 -6.91 16.29 -20.34
N ALA A 80 -5.77 16.13 -19.68
CA ALA A 80 -5.34 16.94 -18.55
C ALA A 80 -3.80 17.12 -18.53
N PRO A 81 -3.26 18.02 -19.36
CA PRO A 81 -1.81 18.21 -19.52
C PRO A 81 -1.12 18.75 -18.25
N ASP A 82 -1.85 19.47 -17.40
CA ASP A 82 -1.31 20.08 -16.17
C ASP A 82 -1.23 19.10 -14.98
N LEU A 83 -1.72 17.86 -15.13
CA LEU A 83 -1.68 16.86 -14.06
C LEU A 83 -0.37 16.05 -14.09
N PRO A 84 0.46 16.12 -13.03
CA PRO A 84 1.64 15.28 -12.94
C PRO A 84 1.25 13.82 -12.72
N ILE A 85 1.59 12.96 -13.68
CA ILE A 85 1.43 11.51 -13.56
C ILE A 85 2.60 10.99 -12.73
N GLN A 86 2.34 10.66 -11.46
CA GLN A 86 3.38 10.25 -10.51
C GLN A 86 3.96 8.87 -10.81
N SER A 87 3.11 7.89 -11.13
CA SER A 87 3.55 6.53 -11.43
C SER A 87 2.51 5.79 -12.27
N VAL A 88 3.01 4.92 -13.15
CA VAL A 88 2.20 3.92 -13.86
C VAL A 88 2.89 2.60 -13.62
N VAL A 89 2.27 1.74 -12.83
CA VAL A 89 2.79 0.43 -12.45
C VAL A 89 1.74 -0.62 -12.71
N THR A 90 2.18 -1.84 -13.02
CA THR A 90 1.25 -2.97 -13.11
C THR A 90 0.82 -3.41 -11.71
N MET A 91 -0.33 -4.10 -11.60
CA MET A 91 -0.74 -4.64 -10.30
C MET A 91 0.26 -5.67 -9.76
N ASP A 92 0.91 -6.44 -10.64
CA ASP A 92 1.96 -7.39 -10.25
C ASP A 92 3.18 -6.67 -9.65
N GLU A 93 3.62 -5.56 -10.27
CA GLU A 93 4.68 -4.71 -9.72
C GLU A 93 4.29 -4.08 -8.38
N ALA A 94 3.05 -3.59 -8.25
CA ALA A 94 2.55 -3.02 -7.01
C ALA A 94 2.55 -4.05 -5.86
N VAL A 95 2.11 -5.28 -6.16
CA VAL A 95 2.17 -6.40 -5.20
C VAL A 95 3.61 -6.77 -4.88
N ALA A 96 4.48 -6.90 -5.87
CA ALA A 96 5.89 -7.23 -5.66
C ALA A 96 6.61 -6.18 -4.79
N ALA A 97 6.35 -4.89 -5.01
CA ALA A 97 6.88 -3.80 -4.22
C ALA A 97 6.43 -3.88 -2.75
N SER A 98 5.19 -4.31 -2.48
CA SER A 98 4.67 -4.45 -1.11
C SER A 98 5.41 -5.52 -0.28
N VAL A 99 6.00 -6.53 -0.95
CA VAL A 99 6.69 -7.67 -0.31
C VAL A 99 8.22 -7.57 -0.44
N ALA A 100 8.75 -6.58 -1.16
CA ALA A 100 10.18 -6.42 -1.39
C ALA A 100 10.99 -6.22 -0.10
N GLN A 101 10.49 -5.41 0.84
CA GLN A 101 11.21 -5.08 2.07
C GLN A 101 11.36 -6.28 3.03
N PRO A 102 10.32 -7.12 3.28
CA PRO A 102 10.48 -8.38 4.02
C PRO A 102 11.48 -9.35 3.39
N ARG A 103 11.46 -9.49 2.05
CA ARG A 103 12.34 -10.43 1.33
C ARG A 103 13.83 -10.07 1.47
N PHE A 104 14.16 -8.78 1.44
CA PHE A 104 15.54 -8.33 1.64
C PHE A 104 16.09 -8.73 3.02
N ARG A 105 15.30 -8.55 4.08
CA ARG A 105 15.69 -8.97 5.45
C ARG A 105 15.88 -10.48 5.55
N MET A 106 15.00 -11.25 4.91
CA MET A 106 15.11 -12.70 4.86
C MET A 106 16.43 -13.15 4.19
N TRP A 107 16.81 -12.53 3.06
CA TRP A 107 18.08 -12.83 2.40
C TRP A 107 19.29 -12.58 3.28
N LEU A 108 19.31 -11.45 4.01
CA LEU A 108 20.38 -11.15 4.96
C LEU A 108 20.47 -12.19 6.07
N LEU A 109 19.32 -12.60 6.63
CA LEU A 109 19.25 -13.62 7.67
C LEU A 109 19.75 -14.98 7.17
N VAL A 110 19.34 -15.38 5.96
CA VAL A 110 19.77 -16.63 5.31
C VAL A 110 21.28 -16.60 5.06
N LEU A 111 21.82 -15.49 4.56
CA LEU A 111 23.25 -15.35 4.33
C LEU A 111 24.05 -15.49 5.64
N PHE A 112 23.62 -14.79 6.69
CA PHE A 112 24.25 -14.88 8.00
C PHE A 112 24.15 -16.30 8.61
N ALA A 113 22.98 -16.94 8.49
CA ALA A 113 22.80 -18.31 8.94
C ALA A 113 23.73 -19.28 8.19
N MET A 114 23.87 -19.13 6.87
CA MET A 114 24.79 -19.96 6.09
C MET A 114 26.25 -19.78 6.52
N THR A 115 26.72 -18.54 6.69
CA THR A 115 28.11 -18.30 7.11
C THR A 115 28.38 -18.80 8.53
N ALA A 116 27.47 -18.55 9.46
CA ALA A 116 27.56 -19.08 10.82
C ALA A 116 27.58 -20.61 10.84
N THR A 117 26.76 -21.26 10.01
CA THR A 117 26.73 -22.73 9.89
C THR A 117 28.04 -23.30 9.34
N LEU A 118 28.62 -22.66 8.32
CA LEU A 118 29.92 -23.04 7.76
C LEU A 118 31.04 -22.90 8.80
N ILE A 119 31.09 -21.77 9.50
CA ILE A 119 32.08 -21.52 10.56
C ILE A 119 31.94 -22.56 11.68
N ALA A 120 30.71 -22.84 12.14
CA ALA A 120 30.45 -23.84 13.17
C ALA A 120 30.90 -25.24 12.74
N THR A 121 30.61 -25.61 11.49
CA THR A 121 31.03 -26.90 10.92
C THR A 121 32.55 -27.03 10.91
N CYS A 122 33.27 -26.01 10.42
CA CYS A 122 34.74 -25.98 10.45
C CYS A 122 35.30 -26.05 11.89
N GLY A 123 34.69 -25.33 12.84
CA GLY A 123 35.10 -25.37 14.24
C GLY A 123 34.95 -26.76 14.88
N ILE A 124 33.88 -27.48 14.56
CA ILE A 124 33.68 -28.87 15.00
C ILE A 124 34.76 -29.78 14.43
N TYR A 125 35.08 -29.68 13.13
CA TYR A 125 36.14 -30.47 12.52
C TYR A 125 37.52 -30.16 13.11
N GLY A 126 37.81 -28.90 13.44
CA GLY A 126 39.07 -28.51 14.06
C GLY A 126 39.25 -28.98 15.51
N LEU A 127 38.15 -29.26 16.24
CA LEU A 127 38.19 -29.84 17.59
C LEU A 127 38.39 -31.37 17.56
N MET A 128 37.92 -32.02 16.49
CA MET A 128 38.03 -33.49 16.35
C MET A 128 39.39 -33.96 15.82
N ALA A 129 40.19 -33.08 15.22
CA ALA A 129 41.55 -33.35 14.74
C ALA A 129 42.58 -33.13 15.85
#